data_AF-X1FFI2-F1
#
_entry.id   AF-X1FFI2-F1
#
_cell.length_a   1.000
_cell.length_b   1.000
_cell.length_c   1.000
_cell.angle_alpha   90.00
_cell.angle_beta   90.00
_cell.angle_gamma   90.00
#
_symmetry.space_group_name_H-M   'P 1'
#
loop_
_entity.id
_entity.type
_entity.pdbx_description
1 polymer ?
#
loop_
_entity_poly.entity_id
_entity_poly.type
_entity_poly.pdbx_seq_one_letter_code
_entity_poly.pdbx_strand_id
1 'polypeptide(L)'
;MLENKIDNLKVSPGYALLQEIRVVKTSEEVERIRGATRITERAIEAVLAEMHIGMTEKEMVKVFHMTVVKEGGAPLLTVIGCGEHSALGNAIPSDRKVQEGDVIRFDVGCRYKQYCSDIA
;
A
#
# COMPACT_ATOMS: atom_id res chain seq x y z
N MET A 1 2.71 -32.26 14.55
CA MET A 1 3.33 -32.16 13.22
C MET A 1 2.78 -33.26 12.32
N LEU A 2 2.63 -33.02 11.01
CA LEU A 2 2.20 -34.04 10.03
C LEU A 2 3.13 -35.26 10.02
N GLU A 3 4.42 -35.04 10.28
CA GLU A 3 5.48 -36.06 10.40
C GLU A 3 5.18 -37.13 11.47
N ASN A 4 4.40 -36.80 12.50
CA ASN A 4 4.04 -37.76 13.56
C ASN A 4 2.78 -38.58 13.22
N LYS A 5 2.17 -38.36 12.05
CA LYS A 5 0.92 -38.99 11.62
C LYS A 5 1.08 -39.86 10.37
N ILE A 6 2.23 -39.80 9.70
CA ILE A 6 2.48 -40.50 8.45
C ILE A 6 3.88 -41.12 8.53
N ASP A 7 3.92 -42.45 8.58
CA ASP A 7 5.18 -43.19 8.60
C ASP A 7 6.00 -42.93 7.34
N ASN A 8 7.31 -42.75 7.51
CA ASN A 8 8.27 -42.48 6.44
C ASN A 8 8.02 -41.18 5.64
N LEU A 9 7.26 -40.22 6.18
CA LEU A 9 7.07 -38.91 5.53
C LEU A 9 8.38 -38.12 5.48
N LYS A 10 8.80 -37.75 4.27
CA LYS A 10 9.89 -36.78 4.06
C LYS A 10 9.29 -35.40 3.84
N VAL A 11 9.68 -34.44 4.67
CA VAL A 11 9.26 -33.04 4.56
C VAL A 11 10.43 -32.21 4.06
N SER A 12 10.16 -31.32 3.12
CA SER A 12 11.12 -30.35 2.59
C SER A 12 10.49 -28.96 2.52
N PRO A 13 11.25 -27.87 2.73
CA PRO A 13 10.73 -26.52 2.56
C PRO A 13 10.25 -26.25 1.13
N GLY A 14 8.98 -25.89 0.97
CA GLY A 14 8.38 -25.57 -0.34
C GLY A 14 8.37 -24.09 -0.71
N TYR A 15 8.87 -23.19 0.15
CA TYR A 15 8.68 -21.75 0.00
C TYR A 15 9.29 -21.19 -1.31
N ALA A 16 10.49 -21.66 -1.69
CA ALA A 16 11.20 -21.17 -2.87
C ALA A 16 10.43 -21.47 -4.16
N LEU A 17 9.88 -22.69 -4.25
CA LEU A 17 9.02 -23.09 -5.36
C LEU A 17 7.77 -22.20 -5.46
N LEU A 18 7.12 -21.91 -4.32
CA LEU A 18 5.95 -21.04 -4.28
C LEU A 18 6.27 -19.58 -4.65
N GLN A 19 7.50 -19.11 -4.41
CA GLN A 19 7.93 -17.79 -4.86
C GLN A 19 8.14 -17.76 -6.38
N GLU A 20 8.80 -18.78 -6.93
CA GLU A 20 9.09 -18.89 -8.36
C GLU A 20 7.82 -18.87 -9.22
N ILE A 21 6.81 -19.66 -8.86
CA ILE A 21 5.54 -19.72 -9.61
C ILE A 21 4.76 -18.39 -9.58
N ARG A 22 5.06 -17.49 -8.63
CA ARG A 22 4.40 -16.18 -8.49
C ARG A 22 5.14 -15.06 -9.22
N VAL A 23 6.30 -15.32 -9.83
CA VAL A 23 7.10 -14.28 -10.49
C VAL A 23 6.37 -13.75 -11.73
N VAL A 24 5.91 -14.64 -12.61
CA VAL A 24 5.16 -14.30 -13.82
C VAL A 24 3.67 -14.35 -13.52
N LYS A 25 2.96 -13.24 -13.78
CA LYS A 25 1.53 -13.10 -13.48
C LYS A 25 0.72 -13.54 -14.69
N THR A 26 -0.38 -14.23 -14.44
CA THR A 26 -1.42 -14.45 -15.44
C THR A 26 -2.16 -13.15 -15.74
N SER A 27 -2.90 -13.11 -16.86
CA SER A 27 -3.70 -11.93 -17.23
C SER A 27 -4.71 -11.53 -16.15
N GLU A 28 -5.32 -12.50 -15.45
CA GLU A 28 -6.25 -12.22 -14.36
C GLU A 28 -5.56 -11.54 -13.18
N GLU A 29 -4.36 -11.99 -12.83
CA GLU A 29 -3.57 -11.39 -11.75
C GLU A 29 -3.15 -9.97 -12.08
N VAL A 30 -2.75 -9.71 -13.32
CA VAL A 30 -2.46 -8.35 -13.80
C VAL A 30 -3.70 -7.46 -13.69
N GLU A 31 -4.90 -7.95 -14.01
CA GLU A 31 -6.13 -7.17 -13.82
C GLU A 31 -6.42 -6.86 -12.35
N ARG A 32 -6.11 -7.78 -11.43
CA ARG A 32 -6.24 -7.52 -9.99
C ARG A 32 -5.24 -6.48 -9.50
N ILE A 33 -4.00 -6.51 -9.99
CA ILE A 33 -2.98 -5.47 -9.72
C ILE A 33 -3.47 -4.12 -10.24
N ARG A 34 -3.94 -4.04 -11.49
CA ARG A 34 -4.53 -2.82 -12.05
C ARG A 34 -5.71 -2.32 -11.22
N GLY A 35 -6.52 -3.22 -10.70
CA GLY A 35 -7.60 -2.90 -9.75
C GLY A 35 -7.09 -2.21 -8.50
N ALA A 36 -6.07 -2.77 -7.85
CA ALA A 36 -5.43 -2.16 -6.68
C ALA A 36 -4.82 -0.79 -7.02
N THR A 37 -4.12 -0.67 -8.16
CA THR A 37 -3.50 0.58 -8.62
C THR A 37 -4.54 1.68 -8.80
N ARG A 38 -5.66 1.40 -9.48
CA ARG A 38 -6.73 2.38 -9.68
C ARG A 38 -7.37 2.87 -8.38
N ILE A 39 -7.47 2.01 -7.37
CA ILE A 39 -7.97 2.39 -6.05
C ILE A 39 -6.98 3.34 -5.36
N THR A 40 -5.68 3.05 -5.46
CA THR A 40 -4.63 3.92 -4.92
C THR A 40 -4.57 5.27 -5.62
N GLU A 41 -4.66 5.31 -6.96
CA GLU A 41 -4.73 6.55 -7.74
C GLU A 41 -5.91 7.42 -7.29
N ARG A 42 -7.12 6.85 -7.19
CA ARG A 42 -8.30 7.57 -6.70
C ARG A 42 -8.14 8.09 -5.26
N ALA A 43 -7.45 7.33 -4.41
CA ALA A 43 -7.17 7.76 -3.05
C ALA A 43 -6.14 8.89 -2.99
N ILE A 44 -5.14 8.91 -3.86
CA ILE A 44 -4.22 10.05 -4.03
C ILE A 44 -4.99 11.28 -4.53
N GLU A 45 -5.83 11.13 -5.56
CA GLU A 45 -6.67 12.21 -6.08
C GLU A 45 -7.57 12.81 -5.00
N ALA A 46 -8.17 11.97 -4.14
CA ALA A 46 -8.99 12.43 -3.02
C ALA A 46 -8.17 13.25 -2.00
N VAL A 47 -6.95 12.82 -1.67
CA VAL A 47 -6.06 13.62 -0.81
C VAL A 47 -5.74 14.96 -1.46
N LEU A 48 -5.36 14.97 -2.73
CA LEU A 48 -5.03 16.21 -3.46
C LEU A 48 -6.22 17.18 -3.54
N ALA A 49 -7.44 16.66 -3.63
CA ALA A 49 -8.66 17.47 -3.67
C ALA A 49 -9.03 18.11 -2.31
N GLU A 50 -8.71 17.45 -1.19
CA GLU A 50 -9.00 17.95 0.17
C GLU A 50 -7.81 18.72 0.79
N MET A 51 -6.61 18.57 0.23
CA MET A 51 -5.38 19.15 0.77
C MET A 51 -5.40 20.68 0.77
N HIS A 52 -4.97 21.26 1.89
CA HIS A 52 -4.85 22.70 2.08
C HIS A 52 -3.76 23.02 3.11
N ILE A 53 -3.25 24.26 3.09
CA ILE A 53 -2.29 24.76 4.09
C ILE A 53 -2.90 24.58 5.48
N GLY A 54 -2.12 24.05 6.41
CA GLY A 54 -2.56 23.77 7.78
C GLY A 54 -3.08 22.36 8.00
N MET A 55 -3.41 21.60 6.95
CA MET A 55 -3.76 20.19 7.05
C MET A 55 -2.56 19.37 7.52
N THR A 56 -2.79 18.42 8.41
CA THR A 56 -1.74 17.53 8.93
C THR A 56 -1.51 16.32 8.03
N GLU A 57 -0.32 15.71 8.14
CA GLU A 57 -0.02 14.43 7.48
C GLU A 57 -1.02 13.34 7.86
N LYS A 58 -1.38 13.24 9.15
CA LYS A 58 -2.40 12.27 9.61
C LYS A 58 -3.77 12.51 8.99
N GLU A 59 -4.17 13.76 8.76
CA GLU A 59 -5.43 14.05 8.07
C GLU A 59 -5.37 13.61 6.62
N MET A 60 -4.25 13.83 5.91
CA MET A 60 -4.07 13.33 4.54
C MET A 60 -4.13 11.79 4.49
N VAL A 61 -3.47 11.11 5.44
CA VAL A 61 -3.55 9.65 5.58
C VAL A 61 -4.97 9.18 5.83
N LYS A 62 -5.74 9.90 6.65
CA LYS A 62 -7.15 9.57 6.92
C LYS A 62 -7.99 9.65 5.65
N VAL A 63 -7.83 10.71 4.85
CA VAL A 63 -8.53 10.84 3.55
C VAL A 63 -8.17 9.69 2.61
N PHE A 64 -6.88 9.36 2.52
CA PHE A 64 -6.40 8.24 1.71
C PHE A 64 -7.05 6.91 2.17
N HIS A 65 -7.00 6.60 3.47
CA HIS A 65 -7.55 5.35 4.03
C HIS A 65 -9.07 5.24 3.85
N MET A 66 -9.81 6.31 4.11
CA MET A 66 -11.27 6.33 3.92
C MET A 66 -11.63 6.05 2.46
N THR A 67 -10.90 6.66 1.51
CA THR A 67 -11.13 6.45 0.08
C THR A 67 -10.80 5.02 -0.33
N VAL A 68 -9.66 4.47 0.11
CA VAL A 68 -9.30 3.06 -0.16
C VAL A 68 -10.38 2.10 0.33
N VAL A 69 -10.86 2.29 1.57
CA VAL A 69 -11.91 1.43 2.15
C VAL A 69 -13.23 1.57 1.40
N LYS A 70 -13.64 2.80 1.04
CA LYS A 70 -14.87 3.07 0.27
C LYS A 70 -14.85 2.40 -1.11
N GLU A 71 -13.68 2.33 -1.73
CA GLU A 71 -13.44 1.68 -3.02
C GLU A 71 -13.30 0.14 -2.93
N GLY A 72 -13.41 -0.43 -1.73
CA GLY A 72 -13.34 -1.87 -1.49
C GLY A 72 -11.92 -2.43 -1.37
N GLY A 73 -10.92 -1.57 -1.23
CA GLY A 73 -9.53 -1.94 -0.92
C GLY A 73 -9.27 -1.98 0.59
N ALA A 74 -8.10 -2.51 0.95
CA ALA A 74 -7.55 -2.41 2.31
C ALA A 74 -6.25 -1.60 2.27
N PRO A 75 -6.10 -0.55 3.10
CA PRO A 75 -4.82 0.15 3.22
C PRO A 75 -3.68 -0.80 3.58
N LEU A 76 -2.49 -0.56 3.02
CA LEU A 76 -1.30 -1.37 3.28
C LEU A 76 -0.15 -0.49 3.78
N LEU A 77 0.65 0.05 2.84
CA LEU A 77 1.69 1.03 3.11
C LEU A 77 1.06 2.42 2.93
N THR A 78 1.28 3.31 3.88
CA THR A 78 0.81 4.70 3.75
C THR A 78 1.77 5.65 4.43
N VAL A 79 2.71 6.15 3.66
CA VAL A 79 3.66 7.19 4.02
C VAL A 79 3.28 8.42 3.23
N ILE A 80 2.71 9.41 3.92
CA ILE A 80 2.44 10.74 3.35
C ILE A 80 3.17 11.73 4.24
N GLY A 81 4.16 12.41 3.67
CA GLY A 81 5.02 13.36 4.38
C GLY A 81 5.14 14.69 3.66
N CYS A 82 5.16 15.79 4.41
CA CYS A 82 5.29 17.14 3.86
C CYS A 82 6.59 17.84 4.29
N GLY A 83 7.09 18.74 3.44
CA GLY A 83 8.35 19.48 3.63
C GLY A 83 9.52 18.57 3.97
N GLU A 84 10.16 18.74 5.13
CA GLU A 84 11.30 17.93 5.55
C GLU A 84 10.99 16.43 5.68
N HIS A 85 9.74 16.05 5.96
CA HIS A 85 9.33 14.64 5.99
C HIS A 85 9.29 14.01 4.59
N SER A 86 9.15 14.81 3.53
CA SER A 86 9.20 14.29 2.16
C SER A 86 10.57 13.69 1.80
N ALA A 87 11.64 14.08 2.51
CA ALA A 87 12.99 13.55 2.33
C ALA A 87 13.24 12.23 3.08
N LEU A 88 12.32 11.81 3.97
CA LEU A 88 12.47 10.60 4.76
C LEU A 88 11.83 9.40 4.04
N GLY A 89 12.61 8.33 3.83
CA GLY A 89 12.17 7.15 3.08
C GLY A 89 10.94 6.45 3.70
N ASN A 90 10.80 6.47 5.02
CA ASN A 90 9.66 5.89 5.73
C ASN A 90 9.19 6.85 6.83
N ALA A 91 8.80 8.07 6.43
CA ALA A 91 8.25 9.06 7.36
C ALA A 91 7.01 8.48 8.06
N ILE A 92 6.98 8.54 9.38
CA ILE A 92 5.78 8.20 10.15
C ILE A 92 4.88 9.45 10.12
N PRO A 93 3.66 9.38 9.53
CA PRO A 93 2.78 10.53 9.46
C PRO A 93 2.50 11.13 10.84
N SER A 94 2.68 12.44 10.96
CA SER A 94 2.66 13.16 12.22
C SER A 94 1.61 14.27 12.23
N ASP A 95 1.60 15.09 13.28
CA ASP A 95 0.79 16.31 13.33
C ASP A 95 1.48 17.50 12.63
N ARG A 96 2.57 17.25 11.87
CA ARG A 96 3.19 18.25 10.98
C ARG A 96 2.13 18.75 10.00
N LYS A 97 2.01 20.07 9.91
CA LYS A 97 1.08 20.76 9.01
C LYS A 97 1.74 21.12 7.70
N VAL A 98 1.00 21.01 6.62
CA VAL A 98 1.37 21.51 5.29
C VAL A 98 1.54 23.04 5.35
N GLN A 99 2.61 23.54 4.76
CA GLN A 99 2.95 24.94 4.60
C GLN A 99 3.10 25.28 3.11
N GLU A 100 2.99 26.58 2.80
CA GLU A 100 3.25 27.08 1.45
C GLU A 100 4.69 26.72 1.03
N GLY A 101 4.83 26.16 -0.18
CA GLY A 101 6.13 25.74 -0.72
C GLY A 101 6.62 24.35 -0.26
N ASP A 102 5.88 23.63 0.57
CA ASP A 102 6.23 22.25 0.93
C ASP A 102 6.17 21.31 -0.28
N VAL A 103 7.16 20.42 -0.38
CA VAL A 103 7.04 19.20 -1.18
C VAL A 103 6.21 18.18 -0.41
N ILE A 104 5.27 17.53 -1.09
CA ILE A 104 4.46 16.44 -0.54
C ILE A 104 4.91 15.14 -1.20
N ARG A 105 5.35 14.17 -0.41
CA ARG A 105 5.70 12.83 -0.89
C ARG A 105 4.59 11.86 -0.53
N PHE A 106 4.17 11.09 -1.51
CA PHE A 106 3.35 9.90 -1.33
C PHE A 106 4.27 8.69 -1.46
N ASP A 107 4.05 7.69 -0.63
CA ASP A 107 4.59 6.33 -0.77
C ASP A 107 3.51 5.42 -0.16
N VAL A 108 2.59 5.02 -1.03
CA VAL A 108 1.27 4.54 -0.66
C VAL A 108 0.83 3.37 -1.53
N GLY A 109 0.05 2.47 -0.93
CA GLY A 109 -0.46 1.30 -1.61
C GLY A 109 -1.68 0.72 -0.92
N CYS A 110 -2.47 -0.02 -1.68
CA CYS A 110 -3.59 -0.77 -1.14
C CYS A 110 -3.55 -2.23 -1.58
N ARG A 111 -4.30 -3.07 -0.86
CA ARG A 111 -4.58 -4.44 -1.24
C ARG A 111 -6.00 -4.56 -1.76
N TYR A 112 -6.17 -5.14 -2.94
CA TYR A 112 -7.46 -5.45 -3.54
C TYR A 112 -7.44 -6.87 -4.11
N LYS A 113 -8.43 -7.69 -3.74
CA LYS A 113 -8.52 -9.10 -4.14
C LYS A 113 -7.19 -9.88 -3.95
N GLN A 114 -6.49 -9.62 -2.85
CA GLN A 114 -5.18 -10.20 -2.48
C GLN A 114 -3.98 -9.77 -3.34
N TYR A 115 -4.13 -8.78 -4.23
CA TYR A 115 -3.02 -8.16 -4.95
C TYR A 115 -2.79 -6.74 -4.42
N CYS A 116 -1.54 -6.31 -4.43
CA CYS A 116 -1.13 -5.03 -3.90
C CYS A 116 -0.79 -4.06 -5.03
N SER A 117 -1.04 -2.79 -4.80
CA SER A 117 -0.42 -1.66 -5.48
C SER A 117 0.67 -1.05 -4.59
N ASP A 118 1.57 -0.31 -5.23
CA ASP A 118 2.66 0.42 -4.60
C ASP A 118 3.02 1.61 -5.51
N ILE A 119 2.86 2.84 -5.03
CA ILE A 119 3.04 4.09 -5.79
C ILE A 119 3.76 5.11 -4.90
N ALA A 120 4.81 5.73 -5.42
CA ALA A 120 5.57 6.81 -4.77
C ALA A 120 5.90 7.96 -5.72
#